data_AF-A0A9P9A6N3-F1
#
_entry.id   AF-A0A9P9A6N3-F1
#
_cell.length_a   1.000
_cell.length_b   1.000
_cell.length_c   1.000
_cell.angle_alpha   90.00
_cell.angle_beta   90.00
_cell.angle_gamma   90.00
#
_symmetry.space_group_name_H-M   'P 1'
#
loop_
_entity.id
_entity.type
_entity.pdbx_description
1 polymer ?
#
loop_
_entity_poly.entity_id
_entity_poly.type
_entity_poly.pdbx_seq_one_letter_code
_entity_poly.pdbx_strand_id
1 'polypeptide(L)'
;MGRKNRDDRDEFDEEEGLAHRVITMLLRLAQLACACIIMGILARFCYQITVAQVSANSRIIYTIVISGITIVFSVLFCAPFNILALSFPFDFVLFVCWLVAFSLLAAQDHHCGTEWFYNYWGYYWGRWWNDAPVGVIPRYDGCGYWKTVLAFSFIASMMHLLSFILGIYIFRTYVRVSESIESAKKHTEKLRKPSHAAQASGANGVQPINGATNGATVETNAAGLPKPPRTPTPPGDSTPVHPATQV
;
A
#
# COMPACT_ATOMS: atom_id res chain seq x y z
N MET A 1 13.81 21.16 -32.82
CA MET A 1 14.78 20.59 -31.85
C MET A 1 14.15 20.06 -30.55
N GLY A 2 12.86 20.27 -30.25
CA GLY A 2 12.22 19.82 -29.00
C GLY A 2 11.47 18.46 -29.03
N ARG A 3 11.62 17.66 -30.10
CA ARG A 3 10.91 16.37 -30.25
C ARG A 3 11.73 15.20 -29.70
N LYS A 4 13.06 15.26 -29.83
CA LYS A 4 13.99 14.23 -29.32
C LYS A 4 14.02 14.13 -27.79
N ASN A 5 13.96 15.26 -27.08
CA ASN A 5 13.89 15.30 -25.61
C ASN A 5 12.54 14.86 -25.00
N ARG A 6 11.58 14.42 -25.83
CA ARG A 6 10.29 13.91 -25.38
C ARG A 6 10.30 12.38 -25.46
N ASP A 7 10.74 11.83 -26.60
CA ASP A 7 10.96 10.38 -26.75
C ASP A 7 11.96 9.83 -25.72
N ASP A 8 13.10 10.50 -25.49
CA ASP A 8 14.09 10.06 -24.49
C ASP A 8 13.55 10.09 -23.03
N ARG A 9 12.48 10.85 -22.79
CA ARG A 9 11.85 10.97 -21.46
C ARG A 9 10.76 9.92 -21.26
N ASP A 10 9.99 9.66 -22.30
CA ASP A 10 8.92 8.66 -22.30
C ASP A 10 9.50 7.22 -22.24
N GLU A 11 10.68 6.96 -22.84
CA GLU A 11 11.37 5.66 -22.77
C GLU A 11 11.97 5.38 -21.37
N PHE A 12 12.43 6.43 -20.68
CA PHE A 12 12.94 6.31 -19.30
C PHE A 12 11.79 6.10 -18.29
N ASP A 13 10.64 6.76 -18.50
CA ASP A 13 9.44 6.61 -17.66
C ASP A 13 8.81 5.20 -17.78
N GLU A 14 8.91 4.54 -18.94
CA GLU A 14 8.49 3.14 -19.12
C GLU A 14 9.42 2.14 -18.41
N GLU A 15 10.74 2.35 -18.47
CA GLU A 15 11.71 1.51 -17.75
C GLU A 15 11.59 1.66 -16.23
N GLU A 16 11.39 2.87 -15.71
CA GLU A 16 11.18 3.09 -14.27
C GLU A 16 9.88 2.44 -13.79
N GLY A 17 8.80 2.54 -14.57
CA GLY A 17 7.52 1.89 -14.28
C GLY A 17 7.62 0.36 -14.22
N LEU A 18 8.41 -0.25 -15.11
CA LEU A 18 8.67 -1.69 -15.13
C LEU A 18 9.59 -2.11 -13.97
N ALA A 19 10.66 -1.37 -13.71
CA ALA A 19 11.63 -1.66 -12.65
C ALA A 19 10.95 -1.74 -11.28
N HIS A 20 10.08 -0.78 -10.94
CA HIS A 20 9.34 -0.80 -9.67
C HIS A 20 8.41 -2.01 -9.55
N ARG A 21 7.76 -2.43 -10.65
CA ARG A 21 6.91 -3.64 -10.67
C ARG A 21 7.72 -4.91 -10.49
N VAL A 22 8.87 -5.02 -11.15
CA VAL A 22 9.74 -6.20 -11.04
C VAL A 22 10.34 -6.30 -9.64
N ILE A 23 10.84 -5.18 -9.08
CA ILE A 23 11.41 -5.17 -7.72
C ILE A 23 10.38 -5.59 -6.68
N THR A 24 9.15 -5.07 -6.76
CA THR A 24 8.08 -5.44 -5.83
C THR A 24 7.68 -6.92 -5.97
N MET A 25 7.66 -7.48 -7.20
CA MET A 25 7.43 -8.92 -7.40
C MET A 25 8.56 -9.80 -6.85
N LEU A 26 9.82 -9.44 -7.12
CA LEU A 26 10.97 -10.20 -6.62
C LEU A 26 11.05 -10.19 -5.11
N LEU A 27 10.75 -9.06 -4.47
CA LEU A 27 10.75 -8.94 -3.02
C LEU A 27 9.69 -9.83 -2.37
N ARG A 28 8.50 -9.92 -2.98
CA ARG A 28 7.43 -10.84 -2.56
C ARG A 28 7.84 -12.31 -2.72
N LEU A 29 8.46 -12.64 -3.85
CA LEU A 29 8.95 -14.00 -4.10
C LEU A 29 10.07 -14.39 -3.13
N ALA A 30 10.97 -13.45 -2.79
CA ALA A 30 12.02 -13.67 -1.81
C ALA A 30 11.45 -13.91 -0.41
N GLN A 31 10.44 -13.15 0.01
CA GLN A 31 9.72 -13.39 1.27
C GLN A 31 9.09 -14.78 1.31
N LEU A 32 8.38 -15.17 0.23
CA LEU A 32 7.77 -16.49 0.08
C LEU A 32 8.82 -17.59 0.16
N ALA A 33 9.93 -17.46 -0.58
CA ALA A 33 11.01 -18.44 -0.59
C ALA A 33 11.61 -18.64 0.80
N CYS A 34 11.89 -17.55 1.52
CA CYS A 34 12.42 -17.63 2.89
C CYS A 34 11.44 -18.33 3.83
N ALA A 35 10.16 -17.97 3.78
CA ALA A 35 9.13 -18.59 4.61
C ALA A 35 8.96 -20.08 4.30
N CYS A 36 8.95 -20.47 3.02
CA CYS A 36 8.88 -21.86 2.58
C CYS A 36 10.08 -22.71 3.05
N ILE A 37 11.30 -22.16 2.99
CA ILE A 37 12.51 -22.85 3.46
C ILE A 37 12.40 -23.14 4.97
N ILE A 38 12.02 -22.14 5.76
CA ILE A 38 11.88 -22.28 7.22
C ILE A 38 10.75 -23.26 7.55
N MET A 39 9.59 -23.09 6.92
CA MET A 39 8.44 -23.99 7.07
C MET A 39 8.81 -25.43 6.75
N GLY A 40 9.55 -25.68 5.65
CA GLY A 40 9.97 -27.03 5.27
C GLY A 40 10.92 -27.70 6.27
N ILE A 41 11.90 -26.94 6.78
CA ILE A 41 12.85 -27.45 7.79
C ILE A 41 12.10 -27.76 9.10
N LEU A 42 11.26 -26.82 9.57
CA LEU A 42 10.54 -26.98 10.83
C LEU A 42 9.42 -28.02 10.74
N ALA A 43 8.74 -28.15 9.60
CA ALA A 43 7.72 -29.17 9.38
C ALA A 43 8.32 -30.57 9.45
N ARG A 44 9.49 -30.78 8.85
CA ARG A 44 10.23 -32.03 8.99
C ARG A 44 10.55 -32.31 10.46
N PHE A 45 11.00 -31.31 11.21
CA PHE A 45 11.29 -31.49 12.64
C PHE A 45 10.04 -31.85 13.46
N CYS A 46 8.91 -31.17 13.22
CA CYS A 46 7.65 -31.46 13.89
C CYS A 46 7.15 -32.88 13.58
N TYR A 47 7.31 -33.36 12.35
CA TYR A 47 7.00 -34.75 12.01
C TYR A 47 7.80 -35.74 12.87
N GLN A 48 9.09 -35.48 13.05
CA GLN A 48 9.99 -36.33 13.84
C GLN A 48 9.60 -36.35 15.33
N ILE A 49 9.28 -35.19 15.90
CA ILE A 49 8.80 -35.07 17.28
C ILE A 49 7.47 -35.80 17.48
N THR A 50 6.57 -35.70 16.50
CA THR A 50 5.27 -36.37 16.55
C THR A 50 5.43 -37.88 16.54
N VAL A 51 6.35 -38.41 15.73
CA VAL A 51 6.70 -39.85 15.73
C VAL A 51 7.32 -40.27 17.07
N ALA A 52 8.15 -39.41 17.67
CA ALA A 52 8.73 -39.66 18.99
C ALA A 52 7.74 -39.50 20.16
N GLN A 53 6.49 -39.06 19.91
CA GLN A 53 5.44 -38.84 20.93
C GLN A 53 5.83 -37.83 22.02
N VAL A 54 6.56 -36.78 21.66
CA VAL A 54 7.02 -35.74 22.60
C VAL A 54 6.34 -34.39 22.32
N SER A 55 6.22 -33.54 23.34
CA SER A 55 5.69 -32.19 23.20
C SER A 55 6.61 -31.28 22.37
N ALA A 56 6.02 -30.57 21.41
CA ALA A 56 6.73 -29.57 20.61
C ALA A 56 6.96 -28.26 21.38
N ASN A 57 8.14 -27.66 21.19
CA ASN A 57 8.51 -26.40 21.83
C ASN A 57 7.67 -25.23 21.30
N SER A 58 7.10 -24.42 22.19
CA SER A 58 6.18 -23.32 21.83
C SER A 58 6.80 -22.30 20.87
N ARG A 59 8.11 -22.06 20.97
CA ARG A 59 8.86 -21.13 20.10
C ARG A 59 8.95 -21.62 18.65
N ILE A 60 9.09 -22.93 18.47
CA ILE A 60 9.15 -23.56 17.15
C ILE A 60 7.76 -23.53 16.51
N ILE A 61 6.72 -23.85 17.29
CA ILE A 61 5.32 -23.77 16.84
C ILE A 61 4.98 -22.33 16.43
N TYR A 62 5.38 -21.33 17.22
CA TYR A 62 5.21 -19.92 16.87
C TYR A 62 5.82 -19.61 15.50
N THR A 63 7.05 -20.04 15.26
CA THR A 63 7.75 -19.77 13.98
C THR A 63 7.08 -20.47 12.80
N ILE A 64 6.58 -21.69 12.98
CA ILE A 64 5.78 -22.41 11.97
C ILE A 64 4.51 -21.62 11.64
N VAL A 65 3.77 -21.16 12.66
CA VAL A 65 2.54 -20.39 12.46
C VAL A 65 2.83 -19.09 11.71
N ILE A 66 3.85 -18.33 12.11
CA ILE A 66 4.24 -17.11 11.41
C ILE A 66 4.66 -17.42 9.96
N SER A 67 5.41 -18.49 9.72
CA SER A 67 5.79 -18.88 8.37
C SER A 67 4.60 -19.25 7.49
N GLY A 68 3.60 -19.96 8.04
CA GLY A 68 2.36 -20.28 7.33
C GLY A 68 1.54 -19.03 7.00
N ILE A 69 1.42 -18.12 7.95
CA ILE A 69 0.76 -16.82 7.76
C ILE A 69 1.47 -16.03 6.64
N THR A 70 2.80 -15.95 6.65
CA THR A 70 3.59 -15.30 5.59
C THR A 70 3.35 -15.95 4.22
N ILE A 71 3.33 -17.29 4.12
CA ILE A 71 3.08 -17.98 2.84
C ILE A 71 1.69 -17.61 2.30
N VAL A 72 0.65 -17.69 3.13
CA VAL A 72 -0.71 -17.33 2.73
C VAL A 72 -0.77 -15.87 2.28
N PHE A 73 -0.16 -14.95 3.03
CA PHE A 73 -0.09 -13.55 2.63
C PHE A 73 0.68 -13.34 1.33
N SER A 74 1.85 -13.96 1.15
CA SER A 74 2.61 -13.86 -0.10
C SER A 74 1.82 -14.38 -1.30
N VAL A 75 1.03 -15.44 -1.14
CA VAL A 75 0.17 -15.99 -2.22
C VAL A 75 -1.01 -15.07 -2.51
N LEU A 76 -1.72 -14.60 -1.48
CA LEU A 76 -2.88 -13.71 -1.65
C LEU A 76 -2.50 -12.39 -2.33
N PHE A 77 -1.33 -11.85 -1.98
CA PHE A 77 -0.83 -10.58 -2.49
C PHE A 77 0.03 -10.72 -3.75
N CYS A 78 0.15 -11.93 -4.30
CA CYS A 78 0.73 -12.17 -5.62
C CYS A 78 -0.23 -11.72 -6.75
N ALA A 79 -1.54 -11.67 -6.47
CA ALA A 79 -2.53 -11.12 -7.40
C ALA A 79 -2.41 -9.59 -7.48
N PRO A 80 -2.08 -9.02 -8.66
CA PRO A 80 -1.83 -7.60 -8.82
C PRO A 80 -3.16 -6.85 -8.94
N PHE A 81 -3.96 -6.78 -7.89
CA PHE A 81 -5.23 -6.06 -7.93
C PHE A 81 -5.42 -5.22 -6.68
N ASN A 82 -5.25 -3.90 -6.83
CA ASN A 82 -5.86 -2.81 -6.06
C ASN A 82 -5.70 -2.79 -4.52
N ILE A 83 -4.97 -3.73 -3.91
CA ILE A 83 -4.83 -3.90 -2.46
C ILE A 83 -3.46 -3.35 -1.94
N LEU A 84 -2.81 -2.46 -2.70
CA LEU A 84 -1.53 -1.87 -2.28
C LEU A 84 -1.62 -1.14 -0.92
N ALA A 85 -2.77 -0.49 -0.63
CA ALA A 85 -2.98 0.19 0.64
C ALA A 85 -3.03 -0.77 1.85
N LEU A 86 -3.55 -1.99 1.67
CA LEU A 86 -3.59 -3.00 2.73
C LEU A 86 -2.26 -3.74 2.86
N SER A 87 -1.46 -3.83 1.80
CA SER A 87 -0.18 -4.55 1.83
C SER A 87 0.82 -3.90 2.81
N PHE A 88 0.82 -2.57 2.86
CA PHE A 88 1.74 -1.76 3.65
C PHE A 88 1.75 -2.12 5.16
N PRO A 89 0.64 -2.04 5.91
CA PRO A 89 0.66 -2.34 7.34
C PRO A 89 0.93 -3.83 7.64
N PHE A 90 0.51 -4.74 6.76
CA PHE A 90 0.74 -6.17 6.96
C PHE A 90 2.22 -6.54 6.84
N ASP A 91 2.97 -5.92 5.93
CA ASP A 91 4.42 -6.11 5.84
C ASP A 91 5.14 -5.70 7.14
N PHE A 92 4.69 -4.63 7.79
CA PHE A 92 5.25 -4.23 9.09
C PHE A 92 4.97 -5.25 10.19
N VAL A 93 3.73 -5.72 10.27
CA VAL A 93 3.34 -6.73 11.26
C VAL A 93 4.16 -7.99 11.05
N LEU A 94 4.31 -8.45 9.81
CA LEU A 94 5.15 -9.60 9.48
C LEU A 94 6.62 -9.36 9.79
N PHE A 95 7.15 -8.16 9.53
CA PHE A 95 8.50 -7.78 9.94
C PHE A 95 8.71 -7.96 11.45
N VAL A 96 7.81 -7.44 12.27
CA VAL A 96 7.87 -7.55 13.73
C VAL A 96 7.71 -9.00 14.18
N CYS A 97 6.76 -9.75 13.61
CA CYS A 97 6.58 -11.17 13.92
C CYS A 97 7.84 -12.01 13.60
N TRP A 98 8.48 -11.77 12.44
CA TRP A 98 9.72 -12.44 12.08
C TRP A 98 10.90 -12.01 12.95
N LEU A 99 10.96 -10.73 13.33
CA LEU A 99 11.97 -10.24 14.27
C LEU A 99 11.83 -10.91 15.64
N VAL A 100 10.60 -11.01 16.16
CA VAL A 100 10.30 -11.70 17.41
C VAL A 100 10.62 -13.19 17.30
N ALA A 101 10.25 -13.84 16.19
CA ALA A 101 10.60 -15.24 15.94
C ALA A 101 12.12 -15.44 15.99
N PHE A 102 12.87 -14.61 15.26
CA PHE A 102 14.33 -14.62 15.28
C PHE A 102 14.87 -14.42 16.70
N SER A 103 14.40 -13.41 17.44
CA SER A 103 14.85 -13.16 18.81
C SER A 103 14.55 -14.33 19.75
N LEU A 104 13.37 -14.96 19.65
CA LEU A 104 13.00 -16.11 20.47
C LEU A 104 13.87 -17.34 20.19
N LEU A 105 14.23 -17.56 18.92
CA LEU A 105 15.09 -18.66 18.50
C LEU A 105 16.54 -18.38 18.87
N ALA A 106 17.03 -17.17 18.62
CA ALA A 106 18.39 -16.75 18.93
C ALA A 106 18.66 -16.73 20.44
N ALA A 107 17.67 -16.35 21.26
CA ALA A 107 17.76 -16.39 22.72
C ALA A 107 17.87 -17.81 23.28
N GLN A 108 17.47 -18.84 22.52
CA GLN A 108 17.67 -20.23 22.91
C GLN A 108 19.11 -20.65 22.64
N ASP A 109 19.65 -20.26 21.49
CA ASP A 109 21.00 -20.66 21.12
C ASP A 109 21.63 -19.86 19.97
N HIS A 110 22.88 -19.43 20.19
CA HIS A 110 23.75 -18.88 19.14
C HIS A 110 24.79 -19.91 18.64
N HIS A 111 25.01 -21.01 19.37
CA HIS A 111 26.06 -21.99 19.11
C HIS A 111 25.48 -23.41 19.19
N CYS A 112 25.87 -24.34 18.32
CA CYS A 112 25.35 -25.72 18.35
C CYS A 112 25.88 -26.57 19.53
N GLY A 113 26.22 -25.92 20.65
CA GLY A 113 26.91 -26.49 21.81
C GLY A 113 26.09 -26.53 23.09
N THR A 114 24.88 -25.98 23.09
CA THR A 114 24.12 -25.76 24.33
C THR A 114 23.30 -27.00 24.70
N GLU A 115 23.06 -27.20 25.99
CA GLU A 115 22.38 -28.39 26.51
C GLU A 115 21.01 -28.64 25.86
N TRP A 116 20.26 -27.57 25.58
CA TRP A 116 18.98 -27.67 24.86
C TRP A 116 19.17 -28.19 23.43
N PHE A 117 20.17 -27.71 22.71
CA PHE A 117 20.46 -28.19 21.36
C PHE A 117 20.78 -29.68 21.40
N TYR A 118 21.55 -30.13 22.40
CA TYR A 118 21.92 -31.53 22.53
C TYR A 118 20.74 -32.44 22.93
N ASN A 119 19.99 -32.07 23.97
CA ASN A 119 18.94 -32.93 24.52
C ASN A 119 17.61 -32.85 23.75
N TYR A 120 17.40 -31.80 22.95
CA TYR A 120 16.16 -31.57 22.23
C TYR A 120 16.37 -31.56 20.71
N TRP A 121 16.97 -30.50 20.16
CA TRP A 121 17.01 -30.32 18.71
C TRP A 121 17.81 -31.43 18.01
N GLY A 122 19.08 -31.62 18.36
CA GLY A 122 19.95 -32.62 17.74
C GLY A 122 19.48 -34.06 17.98
N TYR A 123 18.96 -34.35 19.17
CA TYR A 123 18.42 -35.66 19.52
C TYR A 123 17.21 -36.06 18.63
N TYR A 124 16.20 -35.18 18.51
CA TYR A 124 15.01 -35.43 17.66
C TYR A 124 15.25 -35.12 16.17
N TRP A 125 16.30 -34.39 15.81
CA TRP A 125 16.65 -34.21 14.41
C TRP A 125 17.34 -35.46 13.86
N GLY A 126 18.29 -36.03 14.63
CA GLY A 126 19.13 -37.16 14.23
C GLY A 126 18.51 -38.56 14.38
N ARG A 127 17.25 -38.69 14.83
CA ARG A 127 16.56 -39.98 15.06
C ARG A 127 17.15 -40.86 16.18
N TRP A 128 17.92 -40.26 17.07
CA TRP A 128 18.63 -40.95 18.14
C TRP A 128 17.71 -41.55 19.22
N TRP A 129 16.42 -41.21 19.25
CA TRP A 129 15.44 -41.80 20.16
C TRP A 129 15.16 -43.29 19.96
N ASN A 130 15.62 -43.89 18.85
CA ASN A 130 15.49 -45.34 18.64
C ASN A 130 16.67 -46.14 19.23
N ASP A 131 17.84 -45.50 19.35
CA ASP A 131 19.11 -46.20 19.56
C ASP A 131 19.82 -45.83 20.87
N ALA A 132 19.50 -44.68 21.48
CA ALA A 132 20.18 -44.18 22.68
C ALA A 132 19.27 -43.37 23.63
N PRO A 133 19.55 -43.41 24.95
CA PRO A 133 18.89 -42.53 25.92
C PRO A 133 19.21 -41.05 25.69
N VAL A 134 18.32 -40.18 26.18
CA VAL A 134 18.39 -38.72 26.01
C VAL A 134 19.73 -38.18 26.54
N GLY A 135 20.37 -37.30 25.76
CA GLY A 135 21.62 -36.62 26.15
C GLY A 135 22.92 -37.28 25.69
N VAL A 136 22.86 -38.46 25.06
CA VAL A 136 24.03 -39.12 24.47
C VAL A 136 23.91 -39.09 22.95
N ILE A 137 24.37 -38.00 22.31
CA ILE A 137 24.46 -37.92 20.85
C ILE A 137 25.92 -38.00 20.42
N PRO A 138 26.28 -38.96 19.55
CA PRO A 138 27.64 -39.10 19.06
C PRO A 138 28.02 -38.04 18.01
N ARG A 139 27.06 -37.30 17.43
CA ARG A 139 27.29 -36.28 16.39
C ARG A 139 26.38 -35.06 16.51
N TYR A 140 26.86 -33.94 15.96
CA TYR A 140 26.17 -32.66 15.82
C TYR A 140 25.14 -32.65 14.68
N ASP A 141 24.22 -33.61 14.67
CA ASP A 141 23.21 -33.68 13.63
C ASP A 141 22.21 -32.53 13.77
N GLY A 142 21.87 -31.89 12.65
CA GLY A 142 20.89 -30.79 12.66
C GLY A 142 21.45 -29.38 12.93
N CYS A 143 22.74 -29.23 13.24
CA CYS A 143 23.33 -27.91 13.52
C CYS A 143 23.27 -26.97 12.31
N GLY A 144 23.61 -27.48 11.12
CA GLY A 144 23.52 -26.70 9.88
C GLY A 144 22.09 -26.21 9.64
N TYR A 145 21.10 -27.07 9.80
CA TYR A 145 19.69 -26.73 9.62
C TYR A 145 19.20 -25.69 10.63
N TRP A 146 19.60 -25.79 11.91
CA TRP A 146 19.27 -24.77 12.91
C TRP A 146 19.85 -23.40 12.55
N LYS A 147 21.12 -23.35 12.14
CA LYS A 147 21.76 -22.11 11.66
C LYS A 147 21.06 -21.56 10.42
N THR A 148 20.63 -22.41 9.50
CA THR A 148 19.82 -22.01 8.35
C THR A 148 18.52 -21.36 8.81
N VAL A 149 17.77 -21.96 9.73
CA VAL A 149 16.51 -21.37 10.23
C VAL A 149 16.76 -20.00 10.88
N LEU A 150 17.80 -19.88 11.71
CA LEU A 150 18.20 -18.61 12.32
C LEU A 150 18.53 -17.55 11.26
N ALA A 151 19.42 -17.87 10.31
CA ALA A 151 19.85 -16.93 9.28
C ALA A 151 18.68 -16.49 8.38
N PHE A 152 17.88 -17.45 7.89
CA PHE A 152 16.76 -17.14 7.01
C PHE A 152 15.65 -16.39 7.74
N SER A 153 15.44 -16.60 9.05
CA SER A 153 14.44 -15.83 9.82
C SER A 153 14.83 -14.35 9.93
N PHE A 154 16.11 -14.04 10.12
CA PHE A 154 16.62 -12.67 10.10
C PHE A 154 16.51 -12.04 8.72
N ILE A 155 16.90 -12.77 7.66
CA ILE A 155 16.76 -12.29 6.28
C ILE A 155 15.28 -12.04 5.96
N ALA A 156 14.37 -12.95 6.33
CA ALA A 156 12.94 -12.78 6.15
C ALA A 156 12.42 -11.51 6.84
N SER A 157 12.88 -11.23 8.07
CA SER A 157 12.57 -9.98 8.76
C SER A 157 13.01 -8.76 7.92
N MET A 158 14.27 -8.72 7.49
CA MET A 158 14.78 -7.59 6.68
C MET A 158 14.05 -7.44 5.34
N MET A 159 13.67 -8.54 4.69
CA MET A 159 12.91 -8.50 3.42
C MET A 159 11.49 -7.94 3.60
N HIS A 160 10.85 -8.18 4.75
CA HIS A 160 9.57 -7.54 5.07
C HIS A 160 9.73 -6.06 5.39
N LEU A 161 10.83 -5.67 6.06
CA LEU A 161 11.14 -4.27 6.32
C LEU A 161 11.37 -3.48 5.02
N LEU A 162 12.13 -4.04 4.08
CA LEU A 162 12.34 -3.43 2.77
C LEU A 162 11.01 -3.27 2.02
N SER A 163 10.12 -4.27 2.10
CA SER A 163 8.79 -4.22 1.46
C SER A 163 7.90 -3.16 2.08
N PHE A 164 7.95 -3.03 3.40
CA PHE A 164 7.29 -1.96 4.12
C PHE A 164 7.77 -0.57 3.67
N ILE A 165 9.09 -0.36 3.58
CA ILE A 165 9.67 0.92 3.13
C ILE A 165 9.26 1.24 1.69
N LEU A 166 9.31 0.26 0.78
CA LEU A 166 8.84 0.42 -0.60
C LEU A 166 7.35 0.73 -0.65
N GLY A 167 6.56 0.07 0.19
CA GLY A 167 5.14 0.34 0.38
C GLY A 167 4.86 1.79 0.78
N ILE A 168 5.60 2.34 1.75
CA ILE A 168 5.50 3.77 2.13
C ILE A 168 5.84 4.68 0.96
N TYR A 169 6.94 4.38 0.28
CA TYR A 169 7.42 5.20 -0.82
C TYR A 169 6.37 5.29 -1.93
N ILE A 170 5.84 4.15 -2.38
CA ILE A 170 4.80 4.10 -3.41
C ILE A 170 3.51 4.76 -2.91
N PHE A 171 3.10 4.52 -1.67
CA PHE A 171 1.90 5.14 -1.11
C PHE A 171 2.00 6.67 -1.09
N ARG A 172 3.15 7.22 -0.67
CA ARG A 172 3.40 8.67 -0.68
C ARG A 172 3.37 9.25 -2.10
N THR A 173 3.96 8.55 -3.06
CA THR A 173 3.94 8.95 -4.47
C THR A 173 2.53 8.89 -5.04
N TYR A 174 1.77 7.84 -4.74
CA TYR A 174 0.38 7.66 -5.19
C TYR A 174 -0.53 8.77 -4.65
N VAL A 175 -0.42 9.13 -3.38
CA VAL A 175 -1.20 10.24 -2.79
C VAL A 175 -0.91 11.56 -3.52
N ARG A 176 0.36 11.90 -3.76
CA ARG A 176 0.72 13.12 -4.51
C ARG A 176 0.20 13.11 -5.96
N VAL A 177 0.25 11.96 -6.63
CA VAL A 177 -0.24 11.81 -8.00
C VAL A 177 -1.77 11.90 -8.04
N SER A 178 -2.47 11.40 -7.03
CA SER A 178 -3.93 11.52 -6.96
C SER A 178 -4.39 12.98 -6.86
N GLU A 179 -3.68 13.81 -6.09
CA GLU A 179 -3.94 15.25 -5.97
C GLU A 179 -3.68 16.00 -7.29
N SER A 180 -2.63 15.62 -8.02
CA SER A 180 -2.28 16.25 -9.31
C SER A 180 -3.28 15.88 -10.41
N ILE A 181 -3.75 14.63 -10.44
CA ILE A 181 -4.79 14.17 -11.39
C ILE A 181 -6.13 14.86 -11.09
N GLU A 182 -6.51 14.99 -9.81
CA GLU A 182 -7.75 15.68 -9.45
C GLU A 182 -7.70 17.17 -9.86
N SER A 183 -6.56 17.81 -9.64
CA SER A 183 -6.32 19.18 -10.10
C SER A 183 -6.41 19.27 -11.62
N ALA A 184 -5.72 18.41 -12.36
CA ALA A 184 -5.76 18.38 -13.83
C ALA A 184 -7.19 18.16 -14.36
N LYS A 185 -7.97 17.24 -13.77
CA LYS A 185 -9.39 17.02 -14.12
C LYS A 185 -10.23 18.29 -13.95
N LYS A 186 -10.05 19.04 -12.85
CA LYS A 186 -10.75 20.33 -12.61
C LYS A 186 -10.39 21.38 -13.68
N HIS A 187 -9.14 21.41 -14.15
CA HIS A 187 -8.72 22.31 -15.22
C HIS A 187 -9.26 21.90 -16.59
N THR A 188 -9.27 20.61 -16.93
CA THR A 188 -9.85 20.10 -18.18
C THR A 188 -11.37 20.28 -18.21
N GLU A 189 -12.07 20.12 -17.08
CA GLU A 189 -13.52 20.32 -17.02
C GLU A 189 -13.93 21.79 -17.23
N LYS A 190 -13.14 22.74 -16.72
CA LYS A 190 -13.32 24.18 -16.99
C LYS A 190 -13.17 24.51 -18.48
N LEU A 191 -12.26 23.83 -19.19
CA LEU A 191 -12.06 24.00 -20.63
C LEU A 191 -13.12 23.28 -21.48
N ARG A 192 -13.76 22.23 -20.95
CA ARG A 192 -14.81 21.46 -21.65
C ARG A 192 -16.20 22.11 -21.56
N LYS A 193 -16.43 23.07 -20.67
CA LYS A 193 -17.70 23.82 -20.64
C LYS A 193 -17.79 24.67 -21.92
N PRO A 194 -18.73 24.38 -22.85
CA PRO A 194 -18.87 25.19 -24.05
C PRO A 194 -19.25 26.61 -23.63
N SER A 195 -18.52 27.58 -24.14
CA SER A 195 -18.93 28.98 -24.11
C SER A 195 -20.27 29.12 -24.84
N HIS A 196 -21.37 29.14 -24.10
CA HIS A 196 -22.66 29.67 -24.56
C HIS A 196 -22.63 31.21 -24.71
N ALA A 197 -21.45 31.80 -25.00
CA ALA A 197 -21.28 33.25 -25.16
C ALA A 197 -20.59 33.63 -26.48
N ALA A 198 -20.42 32.70 -27.43
CA ALA A 198 -19.80 32.96 -28.73
C ALA A 198 -20.70 32.54 -29.90
N GLN A 199 -21.95 33.02 -29.94
CA GLN A 199 -22.74 32.98 -31.17
C GLN A 199 -23.77 34.11 -31.22
N ALA A 200 -23.28 35.35 -31.34
CA ALA A 200 -24.07 36.50 -31.76
C ALA A 200 -23.18 37.55 -32.43
N SER A 201 -22.43 37.16 -33.46
CA SER A 201 -21.84 38.14 -34.38
C SER A 201 -21.49 37.47 -35.70
N GLY A 202 -22.15 37.89 -36.78
CA GLY A 202 -21.77 37.51 -38.14
C GLY A 202 -22.91 36.95 -39.00
N ALA A 203 -23.83 37.80 -39.44
CA ALA A 203 -24.57 37.59 -40.69
C ALA A 203 -24.96 38.95 -41.28
N ASN A 204 -24.18 39.39 -42.25
CA ASN A 204 -24.43 40.55 -43.10
C ASN A 204 -25.29 40.12 -44.29
N GLY A 205 -26.28 40.96 -44.64
CA GLY A 205 -26.77 41.12 -46.02
C GLY A 205 -27.95 40.25 -46.45
N VAL A 206 -29.15 40.83 -46.44
CA VAL A 206 -30.10 40.95 -47.58
C VAL A 206 -31.28 41.79 -47.08
N GLN A 207 -31.52 42.94 -47.72
CA GLN A 207 -32.74 43.75 -47.50
C GLN A 207 -33.97 43.01 -48.08
N PRO A 208 -35.17 43.32 -47.54
CA PRO A 208 -36.07 44.09 -48.39
C PRO A 208 -36.72 45.27 -47.67
N ILE A 209 -36.67 46.39 -48.39
CA ILE A 209 -37.59 47.53 -48.36
C ILE A 209 -39.06 47.11 -48.19
N ASN A 210 -39.73 47.67 -47.17
CA ASN A 210 -41.13 48.09 -47.20
C ASN A 210 -41.39 49.05 -46.03
N GLY A 211 -41.89 50.24 -46.36
CA GLY A 211 -42.09 51.32 -45.40
C GLY A 211 -43.36 51.19 -44.56
N ALA A 212 -43.32 51.78 -43.38
CA ALA A 212 -44.43 52.52 -42.80
C ALA A 212 -43.92 53.35 -41.60
N THR A 213 -44.15 54.65 -41.73
CA THR A 213 -44.14 55.72 -40.74
C THR A 213 -44.67 55.34 -39.35
N ASN A 214 -44.01 55.81 -38.27
CA ASN A 214 -44.53 56.87 -37.38
C ASN A 214 -43.59 57.07 -36.18
N GLY A 215 -43.40 58.33 -35.81
CA GLY A 215 -42.40 58.77 -34.83
C GLY A 215 -42.88 58.75 -33.38
N ALA A 216 -41.92 58.90 -32.47
CA ALA A 216 -42.09 59.62 -31.21
C ALA A 216 -40.70 59.94 -30.65
N THR A 217 -40.63 61.15 -30.10
CA THR A 217 -39.49 61.96 -29.71
C THR A 217 -38.75 61.51 -28.46
N VAL A 218 -37.47 61.90 -28.42
CA VAL A 218 -36.49 61.81 -27.33
C VAL A 218 -36.86 62.75 -26.17
N GLU A 219 -36.57 62.37 -24.92
CA GLU A 219 -36.20 63.35 -23.90
C GLU A 219 -35.12 62.80 -22.94
N THR A 220 -33.93 63.38 -23.05
CA THR A 220 -32.76 63.18 -22.16
C THR A 220 -32.50 64.49 -21.42
N ASN A 221 -32.28 64.44 -20.10
CA ASN A 221 -31.94 65.62 -19.31
C ASN A 221 -30.45 65.98 -19.35
N ALA A 222 -30.18 67.28 -19.21
CA ALA A 222 -28.94 68.01 -19.47
C ALA A 222 -27.74 67.74 -18.52
N ALA A 223 -27.58 66.53 -17.98
CA ALA A 223 -26.43 66.20 -17.11
C ALA A 223 -25.86 64.79 -17.25
N GLY A 224 -26.36 63.94 -18.17
CA GLY A 224 -25.68 62.70 -18.56
C GLY A 224 -25.32 61.70 -17.44
N LEU A 225 -25.96 61.77 -16.26
CA LEU A 225 -25.67 60.88 -15.13
C LEU A 225 -26.86 59.95 -14.85
N PRO A 226 -26.67 58.61 -14.79
CA PRO A 226 -27.72 57.68 -14.41
C PRO A 226 -28.10 57.86 -12.92
N LYS A 227 -29.39 58.02 -12.66
CA LYS A 227 -29.97 58.16 -11.31
C LYS A 227 -29.99 56.78 -10.60
N PRO A 228 -29.49 56.65 -9.37
CA PRO A 228 -29.49 55.36 -8.67
C PRO A 228 -30.91 54.93 -8.26
N PRO A 229 -31.24 53.62 -8.31
CA PRO A 229 -32.52 53.10 -7.86
C PRO A 229 -32.70 53.23 -6.34
N ARG A 230 -33.90 53.64 -5.93
CA ARG A 230 -34.31 53.76 -4.52
C ARG A 230 -34.65 52.38 -3.92
N THR A 231 -34.15 52.16 -2.71
CA THR A 231 -34.49 51.08 -1.77
C THR A 231 -35.94 51.20 -1.26
N PRO A 232 -36.64 50.07 -1.06
CA PRO A 232 -37.75 49.97 -0.12
C PRO A 232 -37.36 49.14 1.12
N THR A 233 -37.55 49.71 2.31
CA THR A 233 -37.56 49.04 3.63
C THR A 233 -39.01 48.78 4.10
N PRO A 234 -39.24 47.95 5.15
CA PRO A 234 -40.23 46.87 5.19
C PRO A 234 -41.46 47.13 6.11
N PRO A 235 -42.33 46.12 6.26
CA PRO A 235 -42.76 45.66 7.58
C PRO A 235 -42.54 44.12 7.67
N GLY A 236 -41.98 43.49 8.71
CA GLY A 236 -42.22 43.63 10.14
C GLY A 236 -43.17 42.51 10.58
N ASP A 237 -42.66 41.38 11.10
CA ASP A 237 -43.27 40.68 12.26
C ASP A 237 -42.46 39.50 12.86
N SER A 238 -42.45 39.47 14.19
CA SER A 238 -42.36 38.39 15.20
C SER A 238 -41.39 37.18 15.12
N THR A 239 -40.47 37.16 16.09
CA THR A 239 -39.84 36.00 16.77
C THR A 239 -40.80 35.36 17.79
N PRO A 240 -40.58 34.13 18.34
CA PRO A 240 -39.58 33.82 19.42
C PRO A 240 -38.81 32.46 19.18
N VAL A 241 -37.51 32.30 19.47
CA VAL A 241 -36.82 32.05 20.78
C VAL A 241 -37.46 30.86 21.54
N HIS A 242 -36.88 29.70 21.87
CA HIS A 242 -35.57 29.19 22.40
C HIS A 242 -35.67 27.62 22.44
N PRO A 243 -34.81 26.80 23.12
CA PRO A 243 -33.35 26.77 23.30
C PRO A 243 -32.71 25.39 22.97
N ALA A 244 -31.39 25.35 23.10
CA ALA A 244 -30.53 24.17 23.14
C ALA A 244 -30.89 23.19 24.28
N THR A 245 -30.54 21.90 24.12
CA THR A 245 -30.36 20.97 25.24
C THR A 245 -29.20 20.03 24.92
N GLN A 246 -28.23 20.01 25.83
CA GLN A 246 -27.17 19.02 25.93
C GLN A 246 -27.72 17.69 26.50
N VAL A 247 -27.18 16.58 26.01
CA VAL A 247 -26.81 15.38 26.79
C VAL A 247 -25.53 14.83 26.18
#